data_AF-A0A840CVV8-F1
#
_entry.id   AF-A0A840CVV8-F1
#
_cell.length_a   1.000
_cell.length_b   1.000
_cell.length_c   1.000
_cell.angle_alpha   90.00
_cell.angle_beta   90.00
_cell.angle_gamma   90.00
#
_symmetry.space_group_name_H-M   'P 1'
#
loop_
_entity.id
_entity.type
_entity.pdbx_description
1 polymer ?
#
loop_
_entity_poly.entity_id
_entity_poly.type
_entity_poly.pdbx_seq_one_letter_code
_entity_poly.pdbx_strand_id
1 'polypeptide(L)'
;MDENRKKAYRYLLYRAIVWGKANRSTRVSLNPIEIKKDADRLKMLGALNYWLHNLAYYNYMDDWEGFKEELFWKDYEEFWLKQFPEHNYFKDIFEKELHL
;
A
#
# COMPACT_ATOMS: atom_id res chain seq x y z
N MET A 1 20.08 3.85 -2.41
CA MET A 1 19.03 4.64 -1.75
C MET A 1 19.60 5.27 -0.48
N ASP A 2 19.31 6.56 -0.22
CA ASP A 2 19.74 7.24 1.02
C ASP A 2 18.86 6.88 2.24
N GLU A 3 19.34 7.20 3.44
CA GLU A 3 18.67 6.83 4.69
C GLU A 3 17.31 7.51 4.89
N ASN A 4 17.12 8.74 4.40
CA ASN A 4 15.83 9.43 4.52
C ASN A 4 14.77 8.74 3.65
N ARG A 5 15.13 8.35 2.43
CA ARG A 5 14.26 7.53 1.57
C ARG A 5 13.92 6.19 2.21
N LYS A 6 14.91 5.46 2.75
CA LYS A 6 14.66 4.18 3.44
C LYS A 6 13.69 4.36 4.62
N LYS A 7 13.89 5.41 5.43
CA LYS A 7 12.99 5.78 6.54
C LYS A 7 11.57 6.06 6.03
N ALA A 8 11.42 6.84 4.96
CA ALA A 8 10.14 7.15 4.34
C ALA A 8 9.41 5.89 3.85
N TYR A 9 10.12 4.96 3.18
CA TYR A 9 9.56 3.69 2.74
C TYR A 9 9.16 2.76 3.90
N ARG A 10 9.96 2.70 4.97
CA ARG A 10 9.62 1.98 6.20
C ARG A 10 8.34 2.52 6.82
N TYR A 11 8.23 3.85 6.91
CA TYR A 11 7.05 4.50 7.45
C TYR A 11 5.81 4.28 6.57
N LEU A 12 5.97 4.38 5.25
CA LEU A 12 4.94 4.05 4.27
C LEU A 12 4.41 2.64 4.47
N LEU A 13 5.30 1.65 4.57
CA LEU A 13 4.95 0.25 4.81
C LEU A 13 4.15 0.09 6.10
N TYR A 14 4.61 0.69 7.20
CA TYR A 14 3.89 0.69 8.48
C TYR A 14 2.47 1.27 8.32
N ARG A 15 2.35 2.45 7.72
CA ARG A 15 1.06 3.13 7.53
C ARG A 15 0.11 2.34 6.64
N ALA A 16 0.63 1.69 5.61
CA ALA A 16 -0.17 0.86 4.72
C ALA A 16 -0.70 -0.41 5.41
N ILE A 17 0.12 -1.05 6.26
CA ILE A 17 -0.33 -2.18 7.09
C ILE A 17 -1.43 -1.75 8.07
N VAL A 18 -1.26 -0.61 8.75
CA VAL A 18 -2.28 -0.07 9.68
C VAL A 18 -3.58 0.24 8.94
N TRP A 19 -3.48 0.90 7.79
CA TRP A 19 -4.63 1.23 6.95
C TRP A 19 -5.36 -0.04 6.47
N GLY A 20 -4.61 -1.06 6.04
CA GLY A 20 -5.19 -2.34 5.62
C GLY A 20 -5.91 -3.07 6.75
N LYS A 21 -5.38 -3.02 7.98
CA LYS A 21 -6.05 -3.58 9.17
C LYS A 21 -7.35 -2.85 9.49
N ALA A 22 -7.35 -1.52 9.42
CA ALA A 22 -8.55 -0.71 9.69
C ALA A 22 -9.68 -0.96 8.67
N ASN A 23 -9.32 -1.36 7.45
CA ASN A 23 -10.26 -1.65 6.37
C ASN A 23 -10.65 -3.13 6.26
N ARG A 24 -10.33 -3.99 7.24
CA ARG A 24 -10.83 -5.37 7.24
C ARG A 24 -12.29 -5.42 7.68
N SER A 25 -13.13 -6.10 6.90
CA SER A 25 -14.47 -6.49 7.35
C SER A 25 -14.37 -7.70 8.29
N THR A 26 -15.06 -7.64 9.43
CA THR A 26 -15.17 -8.76 10.38
C THR A 26 -16.56 -9.41 10.37
N ARG A 27 -17.47 -8.92 9.53
CA ARG A 27 -18.87 -9.35 9.49
C ARG A 27 -19.16 -10.01 8.16
N VAL A 28 -19.82 -11.17 8.21
CA VAL A 28 -20.34 -11.85 7.02
C VAL A 28 -21.81 -11.46 6.89
N SER A 29 -22.15 -10.78 5.81
CA SER A 29 -23.53 -10.39 5.49
C SER A 29 -24.12 -11.34 4.44
N LEU A 30 -25.42 -11.61 4.52
CA LEU A 30 -26.18 -12.28 3.46
C LEU A 30 -26.83 -11.28 2.49
N ASN A 31 -26.72 -9.97 2.74
CA ASN A 31 -27.23 -8.94 1.87
C ASN A 31 -26.33 -8.82 0.62
N PRO A 32 -26.85 -8.99 -0.62
CA PRO A 32 -26.07 -8.92 -1.85
C PRO A 32 -25.29 -7.61 -2.03
N ILE A 33 -25.82 -6.48 -1.57
CA ILE A 33 -25.16 -5.17 -1.65
C ILE A 33 -23.91 -5.15 -0.76
N GLU A 34 -24.02 -5.66 0.46
CA GLU A 34 -22.90 -5.72 1.41
C GLU A 34 -21.87 -6.77 0.97
N ILE A 35 -22.30 -7.90 0.41
CA ILE A 35 -21.42 -8.90 -0.20
C ILE A 35 -20.58 -8.27 -1.32
N LYS A 36 -21.20 -7.48 -2.20
CA LYS A 36 -20.48 -6.78 -3.27
C LYS A 36 -19.45 -5.79 -2.69
N LYS A 37 -19.84 -4.98 -1.70
CA LYS A 37 -18.92 -4.04 -1.03
C LYS A 37 -17.75 -4.75 -0.36
N ASP A 38 -18.00 -5.89 0.28
CA ASP A 38 -16.96 -6.70 0.89
C ASP A 38 -16.03 -7.32 -0.16
N ALA A 39 -16.56 -7.77 -1.30
CA ALA A 39 -15.75 -8.25 -2.41
C ALA A 39 -14.85 -7.15 -2.99
N ASP A 40 -15.40 -5.95 -3.22
CA ASP A 40 -14.64 -4.78 -3.71
C ASP A 40 -13.54 -4.38 -2.70
N ARG A 41 -13.85 -4.41 -1.41
CA ARG A 41 -12.89 -4.17 -0.31
C ARG A 41 -11.79 -5.23 -0.25
N LEU A 42 -12.12 -6.51 -0.44
CA LEU A 42 -11.12 -7.58 -0.49
C LEU A 42 -10.20 -7.41 -1.71
N LYS A 43 -10.74 -7.02 -2.86
CA LYS A 43 -9.96 -6.71 -4.05
C LYS A 43 -9.00 -5.54 -3.80
N MET A 44 -9.47 -4.49 -3.13
CA MET A 44 -8.66 -3.34 -2.71
C MET A 44 -7.50 -3.77 -1.81
N LEU A 45 -7.79 -4.54 -0.75
CA LEU A 45 -6.77 -5.05 0.18
C LEU A 45 -5.79 -6.00 -0.52
N GLY A 46 -6.25 -6.78 -1.49
CA GLY A 46 -5.42 -7.64 -2.33
C GLY A 46 -4.44 -6.83 -3.18
N ALA A 47 -4.92 -5.78 -3.87
CA ALA A 47 -4.07 -4.88 -4.65
C ALA A 47 -3.03 -4.16 -3.78
N LEU A 48 -3.45 -3.68 -2.60
CA LEU A 48 -2.55 -3.08 -1.60
C LEU A 48 -1.44 -4.05 -1.20
N ASN A 49 -1.80 -5.29 -0.84
CA ASN A 49 -0.81 -6.30 -0.43
C ASN A 49 0.14 -6.66 -1.57
N TYR A 50 -0.35 -6.76 -2.81
CA TYR A 50 0.48 -7.05 -3.98
C TYR A 50 1.52 -5.95 -4.18
N TRP A 51 1.10 -4.69 -4.15
CA TRP A 51 2.00 -3.54 -4.27
C TRP A 51 3.04 -3.48 -3.13
N LEU A 52 2.63 -3.74 -1.89
CA LEU A 52 3.53 -3.70 -0.73
C LEU A 52 4.50 -4.89 -0.64
N HIS A 53 4.25 -5.99 -1.35
CA HIS A 53 5.01 -7.23 -1.18
C HIS A 53 6.51 -7.04 -1.43
N ASN A 54 6.87 -6.38 -2.55
CA ASN A 54 8.26 -6.11 -2.89
C ASN A 54 8.91 -5.16 -1.87
N LEU A 55 8.19 -4.12 -1.45
CA LEU A 55 8.68 -3.19 -0.42
C LEU A 55 8.95 -3.92 0.91
N ALA A 56 8.05 -4.80 1.33
CA ALA A 56 8.22 -5.59 2.55
C ALA A 56 9.45 -6.51 2.47
N TYR A 57 9.69 -7.14 1.31
CA TYR A 57 10.85 -7.99 1.07
C TYR A 57 12.17 -7.22 1.22
N TYR A 58 12.35 -6.11 0.50
CA TYR A 58 13.60 -5.34 0.55
C TYR A 58 13.80 -4.67 1.91
N ASN A 59 12.72 -4.22 2.56
CA ASN A 59 12.80 -3.73 3.92
C ASN A 59 13.27 -4.81 4.92
N TYR A 60 12.79 -6.04 4.77
CA TYR A 60 13.18 -7.15 5.65
C TYR A 60 14.65 -7.55 5.48
N MET A 61 15.15 -7.58 4.24
CA MET A 61 16.55 -7.88 3.95
C MET A 61 17.52 -6.75 4.31
N ASP A 62 16.99 -5.55 4.55
CA ASP A 62 17.72 -4.29 4.64
C ASP A 62 18.66 -4.01 3.44
N ASP A 63 18.39 -4.69 2.32
CA ASP A 63 19.07 -4.52 1.05
C ASP A 63 18.17 -3.71 0.12
N TRP A 64 18.55 -2.46 -0.11
CA TRP A 64 17.81 -1.53 -0.95
C TRP A 64 18.44 -1.36 -2.34
N GLU A 65 19.53 -2.07 -2.64
CA GLU A 65 20.23 -1.91 -3.93
C GLU A 65 19.38 -2.45 -5.09
N GLY A 66 18.65 -3.54 -4.87
CA GLY A 66 17.73 -4.13 -5.85
C GLY A 66 16.35 -3.48 -5.94
N PHE A 67 16.01 -2.56 -5.04
CA PHE A 67 14.67 -1.98 -4.99
C PHE A 67 14.45 -0.94 -6.10
N LYS A 68 13.60 -1.29 -7.07
CA LYS A 68 13.27 -0.43 -8.21
C LYS A 68 12.14 0.55 -7.86
N GLU A 69 12.50 1.70 -7.31
CA GLU A 69 11.55 2.74 -6.87
C GLU A 69 10.57 3.16 -7.97
N GLU A 70 11.06 3.39 -9.19
CA GLU A 70 10.22 3.81 -10.32
C GLU A 70 9.15 2.75 -10.65
N LEU A 71 9.53 1.48 -10.64
CA LEU A 71 8.60 0.38 -10.89
C LEU A 71 7.59 0.25 -9.74
N PHE A 72 8.04 0.41 -8.49
CA PHE A 72 7.17 0.39 -7.32
C PHE A 72 6.07 1.46 -7.38
N TRP A 73 6.41 2.69 -7.79
CA TRP A 73 5.42 3.76 -7.94
C TRP A 73 4.57 3.61 -9.20
N LYS A 74 5.12 3.04 -10.28
CA LYS A 74 4.32 2.68 -11.45
C LYS A 74 3.25 1.64 -11.10
N ASP A 75 3.60 0.59 -10.35
CA ASP A 75 2.65 -0.42 -9.88
C ASP A 75 1.57 0.20 -8.99
N TYR A 76 1.93 1.17 -8.14
CA TYR A 76 0.97 1.95 -7.36
C TYR A 76 -0.05 2.66 -8.26
N GLU A 77 0.42 3.36 -9.29
CA GLU A 77 -0.44 4.09 -10.23
C GLU A 77 -1.37 3.13 -11.00
N GLU A 78 -0.84 1.99 -11.46
CA GLU A 78 -1.58 1.01 -12.25
C GLU A 78 -2.61 0.21 -11.45
N PHE A 79 -2.28 -0.22 -10.23
CA PHE A 79 -3.12 -1.11 -9.43
C PHE A 79 -3.95 -0.39 -8.37
N TRP A 80 -3.40 0.65 -7.73
CA TRP A 80 -4.07 1.37 -6.65
C TRP A 80 -4.85 2.56 -7.18
N LEU A 81 -4.20 3.55 -7.81
CA LEU A 81 -4.87 4.78 -8.24
C LEU A 81 -5.91 4.55 -9.34
N LYS A 82 -5.71 3.56 -10.21
CA LYS A 82 -6.73 3.20 -11.20
C LYS A 82 -8.04 2.72 -10.58
N GLN A 83 -7.97 2.10 -9.41
CA GLN A 83 -9.13 1.57 -8.69
C GLN A 83 -9.66 2.55 -7.63
N PHE A 84 -8.78 3.38 -7.06
CA PHE A 84 -9.06 4.32 -5.97
C PHE A 84 -8.37 5.67 -6.24
N PRO A 85 -8.77 6.40 -7.30
CA PRO A 85 -8.09 7.62 -7.75
C PRO A 85 -8.14 8.75 -6.71
N GLU A 86 -9.17 8.77 -5.87
CA GLU A 86 -9.30 9.69 -4.73
C GLU A 86 -8.36 9.39 -3.56
N HIS A 87 -7.52 8.35 -3.64
CA HIS A 87 -6.65 7.89 -2.55
C HIS A 87 -5.17 7.97 -2.92
N ASN A 88 -4.67 9.16 -3.27
CA ASN A 88 -3.22 9.43 -3.35
C ASN A 88 -2.49 9.41 -1.99
N TYR A 89 -3.24 9.11 -0.93
CA TYR A 89 -2.83 9.07 0.46
C TYR A 89 -1.44 8.46 0.72
N PHE A 90 -1.08 7.37 0.05
CA PHE A 90 0.19 6.70 0.31
C PHE A 90 1.41 7.43 -0.29
N LYS A 91 1.24 8.07 -1.45
CA LYS A 91 2.27 8.93 -2.04
C LYS A 91 2.49 10.16 -1.15
N ASP A 92 1.41 10.78 -0.68
CA ASP A 92 1.48 11.94 0.21
C ASP A 92 2.19 11.63 1.54
N ILE A 93 1.98 10.43 2.10
CA ILE A 93 2.71 9.95 3.29
C ILE A 93 4.20 9.84 3.02
N PHE A 94 4.57 9.25 1.89
CA PHE A 94 5.97 9.08 1.53
C PHE A 94 6.67 10.42 1.35
N GLU A 95 6.09 11.32 0.55
CA GLU A 95 6.67 12.65 0.30
C GLU A 95 6.80 13.45 1.60
N LYS A 96 5.79 13.39 2.47
CA LYS A 96 5.86 14.04 3.78
C LYS A 96 7.02 13.51 4.62
N GLU A 97 7.19 12.19 4.69
CA GLU A 97 8.24 11.57 5.51
C GLU A 97 9.64 11.75 4.92
N LEU A 98 9.76 11.84 3.59
CA LEU A 98 11.03 12.08 2.90
C LEU A 98 11.64 13.45 3.25
N HIS A 99 10.80 14.43 3.57
CA HIS A 99 11.21 15.79 3.91
C HIS A 99 11.27 16.08 5.42
N LEU A 100 11.08 15.06 6.27
CA LEU A 100 11.17 15.12 7.74
C LEU A 100 12.50 14.58 8.28
#